data_AF-A0A7I7SCL1-F1
#
_entry.id   AF-A0A7I7SCL1-F1
#
_cell.length_a   1.000
_cell.length_b   1.000
_cell.length_c   1.000
_cell.angle_alpha   90.00
_cell.angle_beta   90.00
_cell.angle_gamma   90.00
#
_symmetry.space_group_name_H-M   'P 1'
#
loop_
_entity.id
_entity.type
_entity.pdbx_description
1 polymer ?
#
loop_
_entity_poly.entity_id
_entity_poly.type
_entity_poly.pdbx_seq_one_letter_code
_entity_poly.pdbx_strand_id
1 'polypeptide(L)' 'MTHPRYRKPPVHRGEAHACARLNDQLVREIRARYAAGDGTHRSLGAEYEVSHFTIGEVVRRRRWMHVA' A
#
# COMPACT_ATOMS: atom_id res chain seq x y z
N MET A 1 3.94 -13.59 -40.40
CA MET A 1 3.37 -14.07 -39.12
C MET A 1 3.57 -12.98 -38.09
N THR A 2 2.53 -12.22 -37.77
CA THR A 2 2.58 -11.08 -36.83
C THR A 2 2.58 -11.61 -35.40
N HIS A 3 3.67 -11.41 -34.67
CA HIS A 3 3.71 -11.73 -33.24
C HIS A 3 2.79 -10.75 -32.49
N PRO A 4 1.82 -11.23 -31.69
CA PRO A 4 0.96 -10.35 -30.90
C PRO A 4 1.83 -9.58 -29.91
N ARG A 5 1.64 -8.26 -29.85
CA ARG A 5 2.32 -7.40 -28.89
C ARG A 5 1.93 -7.85 -27.49
N TYR A 6 2.87 -8.47 -26.78
CA TYR A 6 2.71 -8.80 -25.37
C TYR A 6 2.52 -7.50 -24.57
N ARG A 7 1.27 -7.20 -24.20
CA ARG A 7 0.93 -6.10 -23.30
C ARG A 7 1.13 -6.61 -21.89
N LYS A 8 2.12 -6.06 -21.18
CA LYS A 8 2.34 -6.37 -19.75
C LYS A 8 1.00 -6.23 -19.00
N PRO A 9 0.59 -7.23 -18.22
CA PRO A 9 -0.64 -7.14 -17.45
C PRO A 9 -0.57 -5.93 -16.51
N PRO A 10 -1.72 -5.31 -16.19
CA PRO A 10 -1.75 -4.23 -15.21
C PRO A 10 -1.17 -4.76 -13.90
N VAL A 11 -0.10 -4.13 -13.42
CA VAL A 11 0.36 -4.35 -12.05
C VAL A 11 -0.69 -3.73 -11.13
N HIS A 12 -1.58 -4.58 -10.64
CA HIS A 12 -2.51 -4.23 -9.57
C HIS A 12 -1.70 -3.71 -8.38
N ARG A 13 -2.17 -2.70 -7.66
CA ARG A 13 -1.50 -2.15 -6.47
C ARG A 13 -2.57 -1.91 -5.41
N GLY A 14 -2.32 -2.35 -4.18
CA GLY A 14 -3.28 -2.14 -3.10
C GLY A 14 -4.57 -2.93 -3.27
N GLU A 15 -5.75 -2.34 -3.03
CA GLU A 15 -7.07 -3.01 -3.13
C GLU A 15 -7.32 -3.69 -4.48
N ALA A 16 -6.65 -3.25 -5.55
CA ALA A 16 -6.72 -3.89 -6.86
C ALA A 16 -6.04 -5.28 -6.90
N HIS A 17 -5.19 -5.61 -5.92
CA HIS A 17 -4.58 -6.92 -5.75
C HIS A 17 -5.45 -7.77 -4.83
N ALA A 18 -5.95 -8.91 -5.31
CA ALA A 18 -6.77 -9.84 -4.53
C ALA A 18 -6.09 -10.38 -3.25
N CYS A 19 -4.77 -10.19 -3.10
CA CYS A 19 -3.98 -10.59 -1.92
C CYS A 19 -3.49 -9.39 -1.10
N ALA A 20 -3.96 -8.18 -1.36
CA ALA A 20 -3.53 -7.01 -0.60
C ALA A 20 -4.18 -7.01 0.78
N ARG A 21 -3.36 -7.17 1.81
CA ARG A 21 -3.77 -7.05 3.22
C ARG A 21 -4.18 -5.64 3.63
N LEU A 22 -3.88 -4.63 2.81
CA LEU A 22 -4.15 -3.23 3.05
C LEU A 22 -5.27 -2.77 2.12
N ASN A 23 -6.28 -2.13 2.70
CA ASN A 23 -7.38 -1.45 2.00
C ASN A 23 -7.16 0.07 2.06
N ASP A 24 -7.87 0.83 1.21
CA ASP A 24 -7.82 2.30 1.15
C ASP A 24 -8.17 2.91 2.51
N GLN A 25 -9.15 2.34 3.20
CA GLN A 25 -9.56 2.77 4.53
C GLN A 25 -8.46 2.55 5.57
N LEU A 26 -7.79 1.40 5.54
CA LEU A 26 -6.65 1.10 6.42
C LEU A 26 -5.46 2.01 6.12
N VAL A 27 -5.22 2.33 4.85
CA VAL A 27 -4.19 3.28 4.44
C VAL A 27 -4.44 4.67 5.02
N ARG A 28 -5.69 5.15 5.00
CA ARG A 28 -6.07 6.42 5.64
C ARG A 28 -5.91 6.37 7.15
N GLU A 29 -6.31 5.27 7.78
CA GLU A 29 -6.15 5.09 9.22
C GLU A 29 -4.67 5.09 9.64
N ILE A 30 -3.82 4.35 8.94
CA ILE A 30 -2.37 4.30 9.18
C ILE A 30 -1.76 5.70 9.06
N ARG A 31 -2.17 6.49 8.06
CA ARG A 31 -1.71 7.87 7.91
C ARG A 31 -2.18 8.76 9.06
N ALA A 32 -3.43 8.62 9.49
CA ALA A 32 -3.99 9.38 10.60
C ALA A 32 -3.29 9.06 11.91
N ARG A 33 -3.11 7.77 12.25
CA ARG A 33 -2.37 7.33 13.45
C ARG A 33 -0.93 7.80 13.42
N TYR A 34 -0.24 7.66 12.29
CA TYR A 34 1.14 8.11 12.17
C TYR A 34 1.27 9.64 12.30
N ALA A 35 0.32 10.41 11.74
CA ALA A 35 0.28 11.86 11.89
C ALA A 35 -0.05 12.30 13.32
N ALA A 36 -0.85 11.51 14.05
CA ALA A 36 -1.13 11.71 15.48
C ALA A 36 0.07 11.34 16.38
N GLY A 37 1.13 10.75 15.83
CA GLY A 37 2.28 10.25 16.59
C GLY A 37 2.04 8.91 17.29
N ASP A 38 0.92 8.25 16.99
CA ASP A 38 0.40 7.09 17.71
C ASP A 38 0.95 5.76 17.15
N GLY A 39 2.26 5.72 16.89
CA GLY A 39 2.94 4.53 16.40
C GLY A 39 4.20 4.80 15.58
N THR A 40 5.05 3.79 15.50
CA THR A 40 6.22 3.79 14.60
C THR A 40 5.93 2.93 13.38
N HIS A 41 6.69 3.11 12.30
CA HIS A 41 6.61 2.24 11.11
C HIS A 41 6.65 0.75 11.47
N ARG A 42 7.37 0.37 12.53
CA ARG A 42 7.51 -1.00 12.99
C ARG A 42 6.30 -1.50 13.77
N SER A 43 5.73 -0.69 14.69
CA SER A 43 4.55 -1.13 15.45
C SER A 43 3.32 -1.22 14.55
N LEU A 44 3.10 -0.21 13.69
CA LEU A 44 2.02 -0.24 12.70
C LEU A 44 2.21 -1.40 11.72
N GLY A 45 3.45 -1.70 11.33
CA GLY A 45 3.74 -2.86 10.49
C GLY A 45 3.34 -4.17 11.17
N ALA A 46 3.66 -4.34 12.46
CA ALA A 46 3.28 -5.53 13.22
C ALA A 46 1.75 -5.64 13.40
N GLU A 47 1.09 -4.53 13.70
CA GLU A 47 -0.36 -4.46 13.96
C GLU A 47 -1.20 -4.78 12.71
N TYR A 48 -0.78 -4.26 11.54
CA TYR A 48 -1.44 -4.53 10.26
C TYR A 48 -0.84 -5.75 9.52
N GLU A 49 0.10 -6.46 10.14
CA GLU A 49 0.92 -7.55 9.59
C GLU A 49 1.48 -7.24 8.19
N VAL A 50 2.05 -6.04 8.05
CA VAL A 50 2.74 -5.59 6.85
C VAL A 50 4.15 -5.16 7.19
N SER A 51 5.04 -5.23 6.21
CA SER A 51 6.41 -4.77 6.43
C SER A 51 6.43 -3.28 6.80
N HIS A 52 7.30 -2.91 7.75
CA HIS A 52 7.56 -1.51 8.10
C HIS A 52 7.97 -0.66 6.88
N PHE A 53 8.60 -1.28 5.87
CA PHE A 53 8.86 -0.64 4.57
C PHE A 53 7.57 -0.23 3.87
N THR A 54 6.57 -1.12 3.84
CA THR A 54 5.25 -0.85 3.25
C THR A 54 4.56 0.31 3.96
N ILE A 55 4.57 0.34 5.29
CA ILE A 55 4.04 1.49 6.06
C ILE A 55 4.78 2.77 5.67
N GLY A 56 6.11 2.72 5.55
CA GLY A 56 6.91 3.85 5.11
C GLY A 56 6.55 4.34 3.70
N GLU A 57 6.18 3.46 2.78
CA GLU A 57 5.70 3.84 1.44
C GLU A 57 4.25 4.37 1.45
N VAL A 58 3.41 3.89 2.36
CA VAL A 58 2.04 4.36 2.59
C VAL A 58 2.05 5.79 3.14
N VAL A 59 2.86 6.04 4.16
CA VAL A 59 3.04 7.36 4.80
C VAL A 59 3.64 8.36 3.81
N ARG A 60 4.69 7.97 3.07
CA ARG A 60 5.32 8.82 2.03
C ARG A 60 4.52 8.94 0.74
N ARG A 61 3.33 8.32 0.66
CA ARG A 61 2.46 8.31 -0.54
C ARG A 61 3.17 7.83 -1.81
N ARG A 62 4.13 6.89 -1.74
CA ARG A 62 4.90 6.38 -2.89
C ARG A 62 4.15 5.28 -3.65
N ARG A 63 3.57 4.31 -2.94
CA ARG A 63 2.82 3.18 -3.54
C ARG A 63 1.31 3.42 -3.60
N TRP A 64 0.78 4.16 -2.63
CA TRP A 64 -0.64 4.44 -2.46
C TRP A 64 -0.96 5.90 -2.79
N MET A 65 -0.55 6.33 -4.00
CA MET A 65 -0.76 7.71 -4.45
C MET A 65 -2.21 7.97 -4.85
N HIS A 66 -2.93 6.93 -5.26
CA HIS A 66 -4.35 7.01 -5.66
C HIS A 66 -5.30 7.16 -4.47
N VAL A 67 -4.84 6.86 -3.25
CA VAL A 67 -5.62 7.03 -2.03
C VAL A 67 -5.37 8.43 -1.49
N ALA A 68 -6.39 9.28 -1.62
CA ALA A 68 -6.44 10.60 -1.00
C ALA A 68 -6.52 10.48 0.53
#